data_AF-A0AB38ZEI6-F1
#
_entry.id   AF-A0AB38ZEI6-F1
#
_cell.length_a   1.000
_cell.length_b   1.000
_cell.length_c   1.000
_cell.angle_alpha   90.00
_cell.angle_beta   90.00
_cell.angle_gamma   90.00
#
_symmetry.space_group_name_H-M   'P 1'
#
loop_
_entity.id
_entity.type
_entity.pdbx_description
1 polymer ?
#
loop_
_entity_poly.entity_id
_entity_poly.type
_entity_poly.pdbx_seq_one_letter_code
_entity_poly.pdbx_strand_id
1 'polypeptide(L)'
;MKAIVLTVLVLVGHTLAASTNHDEYTKQAIDELKHMQTSRFLTLNVQPKCTEEDNSIECCISFKLTGKFRKICIKVTLSPKKSDASFDLVFDGQLVFSRDLQVGQVCAPLPNKLKALKSCVDVYYVNLDTKPPALSFECCFTIKMAGIMKLKPNCIRLDKDGILSQHS
;
A
#
# COMPACT_ATOMS: atom_id res chain seq x y z
N MET A 1 18.84 -12.08 -73.18
CA MET A 1 17.62 -11.53 -72.52
C MET A 1 18.08 -10.99 -71.17
N LYS A 2 18.30 -9.68 -71.06
CA LYS A 2 17.46 -8.69 -70.33
C LYS A 2 17.21 -9.05 -68.85
N ALA A 3 17.79 -8.22 -67.99
CA ALA A 3 17.68 -8.19 -66.54
C ALA A 3 16.26 -7.89 -66.05
N ILE A 4 15.93 -8.33 -64.84
CA ILE A 4 15.05 -7.61 -63.90
C ILE A 4 15.60 -7.78 -62.48
N VAL A 5 16.04 -6.65 -61.93
CA VAL A 5 16.24 -6.37 -60.50
C VAL A 5 14.86 -6.30 -59.83
N LEU A 6 14.67 -6.87 -58.64
CA LEU A 6 13.67 -6.33 -57.72
C LEU A 6 14.09 -6.48 -56.25
N THR A 7 14.32 -5.32 -55.65
CA THR A 7 14.56 -5.02 -54.25
C THR A 7 13.25 -5.11 -53.44
N VAL A 8 13.27 -5.75 -52.27
CA VAL A 8 12.30 -5.48 -51.17
C VAL A 8 13.09 -5.56 -49.85
N LEU A 9 13.68 -4.45 -49.42
CA LEU A 9 13.17 -3.49 -48.42
C LEU A 9 13.11 -4.04 -46.97
N VAL A 10 14.10 -3.58 -46.20
CA VAL A 10 14.24 -3.50 -44.75
C VAL A 10 12.93 -3.23 -44.02
N LEU A 11 12.59 -4.04 -43.01
CA LEU A 11 11.63 -3.71 -41.94
C LEU A 11 11.90 -4.58 -40.70
N VAL A 12 13.02 -4.35 -40.01
CA VAL A 12 13.19 -4.79 -38.61
C VAL A 12 13.79 -3.64 -37.84
N GLY A 13 12.94 -2.82 -37.21
CA GLY A 13 13.47 -1.66 -36.50
C GLY A 13 12.45 -0.73 -35.84
N HIS A 14 11.31 -1.23 -35.36
CA HIS A 14 10.44 -0.43 -34.51
C HIS A 14 9.75 -1.32 -33.49
N THR A 15 10.26 -1.38 -32.25
CA THR A 15 9.52 -1.64 -30.99
C THR A 15 10.49 -1.74 -29.81
N LEU A 16 11.19 -0.65 -29.45
CA LEU A 16 12.04 -0.63 -28.23
C LEU A 16 12.03 0.72 -27.49
N ALA A 17 10.99 1.55 -27.68
CA ALA A 17 10.91 2.89 -27.06
C ALA A 17 9.95 2.97 -25.86
N ALA A 18 9.22 1.89 -25.53
CA ALA A 18 8.19 1.92 -24.48
C ALA A 18 8.64 1.34 -23.12
N SER A 19 9.71 0.54 -23.06
CA SER A 19 10.16 -0.07 -21.79
C SER A 19 11.07 0.85 -20.97
N THR A 20 11.85 1.71 -21.60
CA THR A 20 12.89 2.53 -20.93
C THR A 20 12.32 3.50 -19.90
N ASN A 21 11.17 4.12 -20.21
CA ASN A 21 10.55 5.14 -19.36
C ASN A 21 9.95 4.57 -18.06
N HIS A 22 9.47 3.33 -18.10
CA HIS A 22 8.86 2.67 -16.95
C HIS A 22 9.90 2.15 -15.95
N ASP A 23 11.04 1.70 -16.49
CA ASP A 23 12.17 1.20 -15.71
C ASP A 23 12.90 2.34 -14.99
N GLU A 24 13.09 3.49 -15.65
CA GLU A 24 13.74 4.66 -15.06
C GLU A 24 12.92 5.25 -13.90
N TYR A 25 11.59 5.37 -14.08
CA TYR A 25 10.70 5.84 -13.02
C TYR A 25 10.70 4.91 -11.79
N THR A 26 10.70 3.60 -12.02
CA THR A 26 10.75 2.59 -10.95
C THR A 26 12.08 2.67 -10.19
N LYS A 27 13.19 2.81 -10.93
CA LYS A 27 14.52 2.95 -10.34
C LYS A 27 14.63 4.20 -9.47
N GLN A 28 14.17 5.35 -9.97
CA GLN A 28 14.12 6.59 -9.20
C GLN A 28 13.28 6.43 -7.92
N ALA A 29 12.12 5.80 -8.01
CA ALA A 29 11.27 5.55 -6.85
C ALA A 29 11.98 4.67 -5.80
N ILE A 30 12.70 3.63 -6.23
CA ILE A 30 13.49 2.77 -5.34
C ILE A 30 14.59 3.56 -4.63
N ASP A 31 15.33 4.39 -5.38
CA ASP A 31 16.44 5.16 -4.82
C ASP A 31 15.92 6.20 -3.80
N GLU A 32 14.81 6.88 -4.09
CA GLU A 32 14.14 7.77 -3.14
C GLU A 32 13.65 7.03 -1.89
N LEU A 33 13.05 5.84 -2.02
CA LEU A 33 12.61 5.03 -0.88
C LEU A 33 13.79 4.58 0.00
N LYS A 34 14.95 4.28 -0.59
CA LYS A 34 16.18 3.96 0.16
C LYS A 34 16.67 5.17 0.94
N HIS A 35 16.72 6.34 0.29
CA HIS A 35 17.11 7.58 0.95
C HIS A 35 16.19 7.90 2.12
N MET A 36 14.88 7.72 1.94
CA MET A 36 13.87 7.89 2.98
C MET A 36 14.08 6.98 4.18
N GLN A 37 14.43 5.71 3.97
CA GLN A 37 14.74 4.78 5.05
C GLN A 37 15.97 5.23 5.86
N THR A 38 17.00 5.72 5.19
CA THR A 38 18.25 6.18 5.84
C THR A 38 18.11 7.56 6.49
N SER A 39 17.24 8.40 5.95
CA SER A 39 16.91 9.68 6.56
C SER A 39 16.04 9.39 7.79
N ARG A 40 16.32 10.03 8.92
CA ARG A 40 15.48 9.90 10.13
C ARG A 40 14.00 10.26 9.91
N PHE A 41 13.66 10.80 8.73
CA PHE A 41 12.35 11.29 8.33
C PHE A 41 11.24 10.22 8.33
N LEU A 42 11.55 8.96 7.99
CA LEU A 42 10.56 7.86 7.98
C LEU A 42 10.91 6.69 8.93
N THR A 43 12.01 6.83 9.67
CA THR A 43 12.28 6.03 10.88
C THR A 43 11.73 6.68 12.15
N LEU A 44 11.29 7.94 12.08
CA LEU A 44 10.39 8.54 13.06
C LEU A 44 9.00 7.93 12.88
N ASN A 45 8.34 7.60 13.99
CA ASN A 45 6.93 7.23 14.05
C ASN A 45 6.08 8.31 13.37
N VAL A 46 5.91 8.24 12.04
CA VAL A 46 5.03 9.15 11.31
C VAL A 46 3.63 8.80 11.75
N GLN A 47 3.10 9.61 12.66
CA GLN A 47 1.77 9.41 13.18
C GLN A 47 0.78 9.61 12.02
N PRO A 48 0.06 8.56 11.61
CA PRO A 48 -0.91 8.69 10.54
C PRO A 48 -2.03 9.64 10.98
N LYS A 49 -2.62 10.34 10.03
CA LYS A 49 -3.88 11.04 10.26
C LYS A 49 -5.00 10.02 10.10
N CYS A 50 -5.75 9.78 11.16
CA CYS A 50 -6.88 8.85 11.15
C CYS A 50 -8.20 9.62 11.09
N THR A 51 -9.13 9.09 10.31
CA THR A 51 -10.51 9.57 10.22
C THR A 51 -11.44 8.40 10.56
N GLU A 52 -12.37 8.65 11.47
CA GLU A 52 -13.38 7.67 11.89
C GLU A 52 -14.70 7.91 11.15
N GLU A 53 -15.35 6.82 10.76
CA GLU A 53 -16.69 6.73 10.18
C GLU A 53 -17.47 5.64 10.94
N ASP A 54 -18.80 5.60 10.82
CA ASP A 54 -19.72 4.78 11.65
C ASP A 54 -19.26 3.33 11.95
N ASN A 55 -18.57 2.67 11.01
CA ASN A 55 -18.06 1.30 11.19
C ASN A 55 -16.63 1.13 10.66
N SER A 56 -15.86 2.22 10.52
CA SER A 56 -14.51 2.10 9.97
C SER A 56 -13.58 3.21 10.42
N ILE A 57 -12.29 2.93 10.41
CA ILE A 57 -11.23 3.91 10.63
C ILE A 57 -10.26 3.84 9.46
N GLU A 58 -9.99 4.99 8.86
CA GLU A 58 -8.98 5.13 7.82
C GLU A 58 -7.81 5.93 8.36
N CYS A 59 -6.65 5.29 8.48
CA CYS A 59 -5.39 5.92 8.90
C CYS A 59 -4.46 6.10 7.70
N CYS A 60 -4.02 7.33 7.46
CA CYS A 60 -3.27 7.70 6.27
C CYS A 60 -1.92 8.36 6.56
N ILE A 61 -0.94 8.04 5.73
CA ILE A 61 0.40 8.64 5.72
C ILE A 61 0.63 9.29 4.36
N SER A 62 1.02 10.56 4.38
CA SER A 62 1.38 11.31 3.19
C SER A 62 2.89 11.50 3.13
N PHE A 63 3.50 11.27 1.97
CA PHE A 63 4.94 11.42 1.76
C PHE A 63 5.21 11.83 0.31
N LYS A 64 6.37 12.44 0.06
CA LYS A 64 6.78 12.82 -1.30
C LYS A 64 7.55 11.67 -1.94
N LEU A 65 7.16 11.22 -3.13
CA LEU A 65 7.85 10.18 -3.90
C LEU A 65 7.83 10.55 -5.39
N THR A 66 8.98 10.49 -6.05
CA THR A 66 9.21 10.88 -7.46
C THR A 66 8.69 12.29 -7.76
N GLY A 67 8.96 13.23 -6.85
CA GLY A 67 8.50 14.61 -6.96
C GLY A 67 7.01 14.86 -6.68
N LYS A 68 6.19 13.82 -6.46
CA LYS A 68 4.75 13.94 -6.17
C LYS A 68 4.42 13.59 -4.74
N PHE A 69 3.47 14.28 -4.13
CA PHE A 69 2.88 13.83 -2.86
C PHE A 69 2.02 12.59 -3.12
N ARG A 70 2.29 11.55 -2.35
CA ARG A 70 1.62 10.26 -2.35
C ARG A 70 0.94 10.06 -1.00
N LYS A 71 -0.17 9.32 -1.00
CA LYS A 71 -0.95 8.99 0.18
C LYS A 71 -1.15 7.48 0.24
N ILE A 72 -0.73 6.86 1.34
CA ILE A 72 -1.04 5.45 1.63
C ILE A 72 -1.94 5.39 2.85
N CYS A 73 -3.02 4.65 2.77
CA CYS A 73 -4.01 4.52 3.84
C CYS A 73 -4.27 3.05 4.16
N ILE A 74 -4.50 2.77 5.43
CA ILE A 74 -5.12 1.53 5.87
C ILE A 74 -6.51 1.87 6.39
N LYS A 75 -7.52 1.25 5.81
CA LYS A 75 -8.91 1.34 6.27
C LYS A 75 -9.26 0.03 6.94
N VAL A 76 -9.63 0.06 8.22
CA VAL A 76 -10.20 -1.09 8.92
C VAL A 76 -11.70 -0.92 8.95
N THR A 77 -12.44 -1.90 8.46
CA THR A 77 -13.90 -1.88 8.41
C THR A 77 -14.46 -3.01 9.25
N LEU A 78 -15.38 -2.66 10.14
CA LEU A 78 -16.13 -3.59 10.96
C LEU A 78 -17.34 -4.07 10.19
N SER A 79 -17.63 -5.37 10.31
CA SER A 79 -18.83 -5.97 9.74
C SER A 79 -19.68 -6.58 10.86
N PRO A 80 -20.55 -5.78 11.50
CA PRO A 80 -21.36 -6.21 12.64
C PRO A 80 -22.20 -7.46 12.36
N LYS A 81 -22.65 -7.62 11.10
CA LYS A 81 -23.46 -8.76 10.65
C LYS A 81 -22.73 -10.09 10.69
N LYS A 82 -21.40 -10.08 10.55
CA LYS A 82 -20.56 -11.28 10.48
C LYS A 82 -19.64 -11.42 11.70
N SER A 83 -19.66 -10.44 12.60
CA SER A 83 -18.78 -10.36 13.77
C SER A 83 -17.29 -10.47 13.38
N ASP A 84 -16.94 -9.94 12.21
CA ASP A 84 -15.61 -9.91 11.64
C ASP A 84 -15.16 -8.46 11.38
N ALA A 85 -13.88 -8.33 11.04
CA ALA A 85 -13.28 -7.09 10.60
C ALA A 85 -12.46 -7.37 9.34
N SER A 86 -12.42 -6.41 8.44
CA SER A 86 -11.56 -6.44 7.25
C SER A 86 -10.64 -5.23 7.25
N PHE A 87 -9.58 -5.30 6.46
CA PHE A 87 -8.72 -4.17 6.20
C PHE A 87 -8.40 -4.03 4.72
N ASP A 88 -8.32 -2.77 4.31
CA ASP A 88 -7.98 -2.35 2.96
C ASP A 88 -6.66 -1.59 2.99
N LEU A 89 -5.79 -1.87 2.02
CA LEU A 89 -4.68 -0.98 1.71
C LEU A 89 -5.04 -0.13 0.50
N VAL A 90 -5.01 1.19 0.66
CA VAL A 90 -5.32 2.15 -0.40
C VAL A 90 -4.09 3.00 -0.69
N PHE A 91 -3.78 3.19 -1.97
CA PHE A 91 -2.66 4.02 -2.43
C PHE A 91 -3.14 5.05 -3.44
N ASP A 92 -2.97 6.34 -3.13
CA ASP A 92 -3.47 7.48 -3.91
C ASP A 92 -4.96 7.35 -4.28
N GLY A 93 -5.78 6.88 -3.32
CA GLY A 93 -7.22 6.67 -3.51
C GLY A 93 -7.59 5.42 -4.29
N GLN A 94 -6.63 4.61 -4.73
CA GLN A 94 -6.88 3.34 -5.42
C GLN A 94 -6.69 2.16 -4.47
N LEU A 95 -7.66 1.24 -4.45
CA LEU A 95 -7.57 0.00 -3.68
C LEU A 95 -6.41 -0.84 -4.21
N VAL A 96 -5.46 -1.17 -3.33
CA VAL A 96 -4.36 -2.09 -3.61
C VAL A 96 -4.82 -3.52 -3.35
N PHE A 97 -5.44 -3.77 -2.19
CA PHE A 97 -6.09 -5.03 -1.84
C PHE A 97 -7.02 -4.86 -0.64
N SER A 98 -7.92 -5.84 -0.46
CA SER A 98 -8.82 -5.97 0.69
C SER A 98 -8.72 -7.40 1.25
N ARG A 99 -8.66 -7.55 2.57
CA ARG A 99 -8.53 -8.83 3.26
C ARG A 99 -9.25 -8.83 4.61
N ASP A 100 -9.66 -10.01 5.03
CA ASP A 100 -10.13 -10.22 6.40
C ASP A 100 -8.98 -9.96 7.38
N LEU A 101 -9.30 -9.41 8.55
CA LEU A 101 -8.35 -9.04 9.57
C LEU A 101 -7.85 -10.30 10.29
N GLN A 102 -6.70 -10.79 9.85
CA GLN A 102 -6.03 -11.96 10.42
C GLN A 102 -4.53 -11.71 10.51
N VAL A 103 -3.87 -12.34 11.47
CA VAL A 103 -2.40 -12.29 11.60
C VAL A 103 -1.77 -12.87 10.35
N GLY A 104 -0.79 -12.16 9.80
CA GLY A 104 -0.05 -12.58 8.61
C GLY A 104 0.35 -11.41 7.73
N GLN A 105 1.00 -11.77 6.63
CA GLN A 105 1.49 -10.80 5.65
C GLN A 105 0.72 -10.92 4.34
N VAL A 106 0.29 -9.78 3.82
CA VAL A 106 -0.36 -9.67 2.53
C VAL A 106 0.42 -8.69 1.69
N CYS A 107 0.81 -9.09 0.48
CA CYS A 107 1.55 -8.25 -0.46
C CYS A 107 0.81 -8.12 -1.78
N ALA A 108 0.87 -6.94 -2.38
CA ALA A 108 0.35 -6.69 -3.71
C ALA A 108 1.19 -5.62 -4.43
N PRO A 109 1.20 -5.63 -5.77
CA PRO A 109 1.78 -4.54 -6.55
C PRO A 109 1.09 -3.20 -6.25
N LEU A 110 1.85 -2.11 -6.23
CA LEU A 110 1.27 -0.77 -6.17
C LEU A 110 0.56 -0.42 -7.49
N PRO A 111 -0.42 0.48 -7.48
CA PRO A 111 -1.15 0.84 -8.69
C PRO A 111 -0.31 1.69 -9.67
N ASN A 112 -0.85 1.86 -10.89
CA ASN A 112 -0.33 2.77 -11.92
C ASN A 112 1.15 2.52 -12.30
N LYS A 113 1.94 3.59 -12.42
CA LYS A 113 3.36 3.53 -12.81
C LYS A 113 4.27 2.87 -11.77
N LEU A 114 3.72 2.50 -10.60
CA LEU A 114 4.46 1.86 -9.51
C LEU A 114 4.20 0.34 -9.42
N LYS A 115 3.55 -0.29 -10.42
CA LYS A 115 3.27 -1.74 -10.46
C LYS A 115 4.49 -2.65 -10.28
N ALA A 116 5.68 -2.17 -10.60
CA ALA A 116 6.92 -2.92 -10.36
C ALA A 116 7.30 -2.98 -8.86
N LEU A 117 6.76 -2.08 -8.04
CA LEU A 117 6.95 -2.06 -6.59
C LEU A 117 5.84 -2.83 -5.89
N LYS A 118 6.21 -3.62 -4.89
CA LYS A 118 5.27 -4.31 -4.03
C LYS A 118 5.06 -3.54 -2.73
N SER A 119 3.83 -3.43 -2.27
CA SER A 119 3.51 -3.04 -0.90
C SER A 119 3.02 -4.25 -0.14
N CYS A 120 3.45 -4.39 1.11
CA CYS A 120 3.04 -5.45 2.01
C CYS A 120 2.49 -4.84 3.29
N VAL A 121 1.41 -5.41 3.80
CA VAL A 121 0.93 -5.17 5.16
C VAL A 121 1.20 -6.42 5.97
N ASP A 122 1.85 -6.24 7.11
CA ASP A 122 2.22 -7.28 8.04
C ASP A 122 1.41 -7.05 9.32
N VAL A 123 0.30 -7.77 9.46
CA VAL A 123 -0.55 -7.74 10.64
C VAL A 123 0.05 -8.70 11.66
N TYR A 124 0.69 -8.18 12.70
CA TYR A 124 1.46 -8.99 13.65
C TYR A 124 0.74 -9.24 14.97
N TYR A 125 -0.37 -8.52 15.20
CA TYR A 125 -1.22 -8.71 16.37
C TYR A 125 -2.67 -8.42 15.99
N VAL A 126 -3.56 -9.32 16.39
CA VAL A 126 -5.02 -9.16 16.32
C VAL A 126 -5.60 -9.76 17.59
N ASN A 127 -6.41 -8.99 18.30
CA ASN A 127 -7.27 -9.44 19.37
C ASN A 127 -8.70 -9.05 19.00
N LEU A 128 -9.60 -10.03 18.92
CA LEU A 128 -11.00 -9.83 18.56
C LEU A 128 -11.87 -10.45 19.66
N ASP A 129 -12.66 -9.62 20.34
CA ASP A 129 -13.66 -10.06 21.30
C ASP A 129 -15.06 -9.83 20.71
N THR A 130 -15.72 -10.92 20.38
CA THR A 130 -17.09 -10.93 19.83
C THR A 130 -18.15 -11.18 20.90
N LYS A 131 -17.77 -11.23 22.19
CA LYS A 131 -18.71 -11.50 23.28
C LYS A 131 -19.65 -10.30 23.49
N PRO A 132 -20.96 -10.54 23.74
CA PRO A 132 -21.90 -9.48 24.11
C PRO A 132 -21.41 -8.65 25.31
N PRO A 133 -21.80 -7.35 25.44
CA PRO A 133 -22.83 -6.65 24.65
C PRO A 133 -22.33 -6.00 23.35
N ALA A 134 -21.03 -5.87 23.13
CA ALA A 134 -20.46 -5.17 21.98
C ALA A 134 -19.17 -5.86 21.50
N LEU A 135 -18.92 -5.78 20.19
CA LEU A 135 -17.66 -6.24 19.60
C LEU A 135 -16.54 -5.27 19.96
N SER A 136 -15.36 -5.79 20.26
CA SER A 136 -14.13 -4.99 20.42
C SER A 136 -12.99 -5.67 19.68
N PHE A 137 -12.07 -4.88 19.16
CA PHE A 137 -10.88 -5.43 18.52
C PHE A 137 -9.67 -4.52 18.73
N GLU A 138 -8.50 -5.12 18.63
CA GLU A 138 -7.22 -4.43 18.63
C GLU A 138 -6.35 -5.07 17.55
N CYS A 139 -5.82 -4.27 16.63
CA CYS A 139 -4.91 -4.78 15.61
C CYS A 139 -3.73 -3.87 15.39
N CYS A 140 -2.57 -4.48 15.15
CA CYS A 140 -1.33 -3.78 14.91
C CYS A 140 -0.70 -4.26 13.61
N PHE A 141 -0.20 -3.32 12.81
CA PHE A 141 0.32 -3.63 11.49
C PHE A 141 1.58 -2.82 11.16
N THR A 142 2.40 -3.38 10.29
CA THR A 142 3.53 -2.69 9.65
C THR A 142 3.30 -2.67 8.14
N ILE A 143 3.46 -1.52 7.51
CA ILE A 143 3.41 -1.39 6.05
C ILE A 143 4.83 -1.39 5.51
N LYS A 144 5.14 -2.23 4.54
CA LYS A 144 6.45 -2.30 3.87
C LYS A 144 6.27 -1.96 2.41
N MET A 145 6.97 -0.95 1.90
CA MET A 145 6.96 -0.59 0.49
C MET A 145 8.30 -0.93 -0.16
N ALA A 146 8.22 -1.61 -1.31
CA ALA A 146 9.35 -2.09 -2.10
C ALA A 146 10.38 -2.94 -1.31
N GLY A 147 9.99 -3.48 -0.14
CA GLY A 147 10.90 -4.18 0.78
C GLY A 147 11.93 -3.28 1.49
N ILE A 148 11.88 -1.97 1.26
CA ILE A 148 12.88 -1.00 1.71
C ILE A 148 12.30 -0.16 2.84
N MET A 149 11.23 0.56 2.55
CA MET A 149 10.60 1.47 3.50
C MET A 149 9.63 0.70 4.40
N LYS A 150 9.77 0.87 5.71
CA LYS A 150 8.87 0.29 6.71
C LYS A 150 8.17 1.41 7.46
N LEU A 151 6.85 1.42 7.42
CA LEU A 151 5.99 2.27 8.21
C LEU A 151 5.41 1.44 9.35
N LYS A 152 5.59 1.91 10.58
CA LYS A 152 5.01 1.29 11.78
C LYS A 152 3.94 2.24 12.34
N PRO A 153 2.76 2.31 11.71
CA PRO A 153 1.64 2.99 12.34
C PRO A 153 1.33 2.30 13.67
N ASN A 154 0.94 3.08 14.68
CA ASN A 154 0.48 2.53 15.96
C ASN A 154 -0.75 1.62 15.76
N CYS A 155 -1.10 0.85 16.78
CA CYS A 155 -2.24 -0.07 16.73
C CYS A 155 -3.58 0.68 16.60
N ILE A 156 -4.56 0.02 15.99
CA ILE A 156 -5.95 0.45 15.89
C ILE A 156 -6.79 -0.37 16.87
N ARG A 157 -7.66 0.28 17.64
CA ARG A 157 -8.51 -0.35 18.64
C ARG A 157 -9.94 0.15 18.57
N LEU A 158 -10.90 -0.77 18.54
CA LEU A 158 -12.28 -0.55 18.92
C LEU A 158 -12.49 -1.09 20.34
N ASP A 159 -12.87 -0.25 21.28
CA ASP A 159 -13.23 -0.71 22.62
C ASP A 159 -14.70 -1.15 22.73
N LYS A 160 -15.09 -1.63 23.91
CA LYS A 160 -16.45 -2.13 24.17
C LYS A 160 -17.51 -1.03 24.24
N ASP A 161 -17.09 0.23 24.32
CA ASP A 161 -17.97 1.39 24.27
C ASP A 161 -18.22 1.84 22.82
N GLY A 162 -17.62 1.14 21.84
CA GLY A 162 -17.73 1.45 20.43
C GLY A 162 -16.80 2.58 19.98
N ILE A 163 -15.82 2.97 20.81
CA ILE A 163 -14.88 4.02 20.47
C ILE A 163 -13.73 3.39 19.68
N LEU A 164 -13.61 3.85 18.44
CA LEU A 164 -12.52 3.49 17.55
C LEU A 164 -11.38 4.48 17.80
N SER A 165 -10.14 4.00 17.91
CA SER A 165 -9.02 4.81 18.34
C SER A 165 -7.69 4.27 17.81
N GLN A 166 -6.67 5.12 17.82
CA GLN A 166 -5.28 4.73 17.57
C GLN A 166 -4.48 4.85 18.88
N HIS A 167 -3.77 3.80 19.29
CA HIS A 167 -2.95 3.81 20.52
C HIS A 167 -1.57 3.17 20.30
N SER A 168 -0.58 3.72 21.00
CA SER A 168 0.85 3.36 20.93
C SER A 168 1.26 2.37 22.00
#